data_AF-A0A438KJH8-F1
#
_entry.id   AF-A0A438KJH8-F1
#
_cell.length_a   1.000
_cell.length_b   1.000
_cell.length_c   1.000
_cell.angle_alpha   90.00
_cell.angle_beta   90.00
_cell.angle_gamma   90.00
#
_symmetry.space_group_name_H-M   'P 1'
#
loop_
_entity.id
_entity.type
_entity.pdbx_description
1 polymer ?
#
loop_
_entity_poly.entity_id
_entity_poly.type
_entity_poly.pdbx_seq_one_letter_code
_entity_poly.pdbx_strand_id
1 'polypeptide(L)'
;MCNAEEPHGFKVFYAKELNNSSMSNTCTPDNATWFNLLDTIQSSSKNWQSLFRVRSVLPFQDSVKFVQTSCRISVPGTSSESEQKVPSNFLRDKKLIPESDPPSIEDIKFLYQFFDSSSKVVVLTGAGISTECGIPDYRSPNGAYSSGYKPITHQEFVRSSKARRRYWARSYAGWKRFIAAQPGASHSALASLEKAGRINYIITQNVDRLHHRAGSSPLELHGTVYSVVCLDCGYLINRNLFQDELKALNPKVRLLL
;
A
#
# COMPACT_ATOMS: atom_id res chain seq x y z
N MET A 1 -22.79 17.21 -13.27
CA MET A 1 -21.47 16.86 -13.82
C MET A 1 -21.12 17.89 -14.87
N CYS A 2 -20.11 18.74 -14.64
CA CYS A 2 -19.72 19.77 -15.60
C CYS A 2 -18.35 19.45 -16.21
N ASN A 3 -18.27 19.52 -17.53
CA ASN A 3 -17.09 19.24 -18.34
C ASN A 3 -16.23 20.50 -18.49
N ALA A 4 -14.94 20.40 -18.19
CA ALA A 4 -13.94 21.30 -18.75
C ALA A 4 -13.23 20.55 -19.89
N GLU A 5 -13.56 20.91 -21.13
CA GLU A 5 -12.83 20.47 -22.31
C GLU A 5 -11.77 21.51 -22.66
N GLU A 6 -10.49 21.09 -22.70
CA GLU A 6 -9.44 21.79 -23.43
C GLU A 6 -8.45 20.77 -24.05
N PRO A 7 -7.77 21.12 -25.16
CA PRO A 7 -7.55 20.17 -26.25
C PRO A 7 -6.47 19.09 -26.05
N HIS A 8 -5.57 19.20 -25.07
CA HIS A 8 -4.50 18.22 -24.90
C HIS A 8 -4.12 18.04 -23.42
N GLY A 9 -4.62 16.98 -22.77
CA GLY A 9 -4.19 16.63 -21.42
C GLY A 9 -4.99 15.52 -20.74
N PHE A 10 -4.34 14.86 -19.77
CA PHE A 10 -4.95 13.91 -18.84
C PHE A 10 -6.07 14.62 -18.05
N LYS A 11 -7.34 14.26 -18.32
CA LYS A 11 -8.53 14.79 -17.64
C LYS A 11 -8.65 14.10 -16.28
N VAL A 12 -8.72 14.88 -15.21
CA VAL A 12 -8.94 14.36 -13.85
C VAL A 12 -9.99 15.20 -13.18
N PHE A 13 -11.06 14.55 -12.72
CA PHE A 13 -12.05 15.22 -11.90
C PHE A 13 -11.48 15.62 -10.56
N TYR A 14 -11.85 16.83 -10.16
CA TYR A 14 -11.92 17.26 -8.77
C TYR A 14 -13.28 17.91 -8.57
N ALA A 15 -13.93 17.63 -7.45
CA ALA A 15 -15.21 18.27 -7.09
C ALA A 15 -15.11 19.81 -6.95
N LYS A 16 -13.89 20.36 -6.96
CA LYS A 16 -13.60 21.79 -6.83
C LYS A 16 -14.00 22.64 -8.05
N GLU A 17 -14.42 22.04 -9.17
CA GLU A 17 -14.77 22.78 -10.40
C GLU A 17 -16.27 22.81 -10.72
N LEU A 18 -17.14 22.43 -9.77
CA LEU A 18 -18.60 22.47 -9.96
C LEU A 18 -19.24 23.85 -9.67
N ASN A 19 -18.49 24.85 -9.21
CA ASN A 19 -19.07 26.14 -8.79
C ASN A 19 -19.09 27.25 -9.85
N ASN A 20 -18.61 27.02 -11.08
CA ASN A 20 -18.49 28.09 -12.09
C ASN A 20 -19.16 27.81 -13.45
N SER A 21 -20.04 26.82 -13.56
CA SER A 21 -20.95 26.76 -14.71
C SER A 21 -22.38 26.50 -14.24
N SER A 22 -23.26 27.37 -14.70
CA SER A 22 -24.70 27.40 -14.48
C SER A 22 -25.39 26.10 -14.90
N MET A 23 -25.42 25.10 -14.03
CA MET A 23 -26.46 24.07 -13.99
C MET A 23 -26.62 23.59 -12.55
N SER A 24 -27.78 23.90 -11.98
CA SER A 24 -28.30 23.39 -10.72
C SER A 24 -28.20 21.86 -10.67
N ASN A 25 -27.24 21.34 -9.93
CA ASN A 25 -27.27 19.98 -9.41
C ASN A 25 -26.68 20.03 -8.01
N THR A 26 -27.58 20.23 -7.05
CA THR A 26 -27.33 19.99 -5.64
C THR A 26 -26.89 18.53 -5.47
N CYS A 27 -25.70 18.30 -4.92
CA CYS A 27 -25.39 17.00 -4.30
C CYS A 27 -26.30 16.87 -3.08
N THR A 28 -27.51 16.36 -3.26
CA THR A 28 -28.35 15.92 -2.15
C THR A 28 -27.84 14.54 -1.71
N PRO A 29 -27.63 14.32 -0.41
CA PRO A 29 -27.29 13.01 0.11
C PRO A 29 -28.56 12.16 0.16
N ASP A 30 -28.95 11.54 -0.95
CA ASP A 30 -30.05 10.58 -0.93
C ASP A 30 -29.54 9.22 -0.42
N ASN A 31 -29.98 8.90 0.80
CA ASN A 31 -29.98 7.58 1.43
C ASN A 31 -28.63 6.86 1.60
N ALA A 32 -27.57 7.60 1.91
CA ALA A 32 -26.48 7.00 2.69
C ALA A 32 -26.97 6.82 4.13
N THR A 33 -27.24 5.58 4.52
CA THR A 33 -27.37 5.22 5.94
C THR A 33 -26.12 5.71 6.66
N TRP A 34 -26.29 6.75 7.46
CA TRP A 34 -25.25 7.39 8.26
C TRP A 34 -24.68 6.36 9.25
N PHE A 35 -23.52 5.79 8.94
CA PHE A 35 -22.60 5.35 9.98
C PHE A 35 -21.79 6.58 10.40
N ASN A 36 -22.29 7.29 11.41
CA ASN A 36 -21.61 8.40 12.04
C ASN A 36 -20.25 7.95 12.57
N LEU A 37 -19.17 8.49 12.00
CA LEU A 37 -17.80 8.27 12.47
C LEU A 37 -17.55 8.88 13.88
N LEU A 38 -18.51 9.66 14.40
CA LEU A 38 -18.47 10.27 15.74
C LEU A 38 -19.26 9.50 16.81
N ASP A 39 -20.20 8.61 16.43
CA ASP A 39 -20.93 7.76 17.40
C ASP A 39 -20.08 6.56 17.88
N THR A 40 -19.03 6.20 17.13
CA THR A 40 -18.05 5.17 17.54
C THR A 40 -17.12 5.64 18.66
N ILE A 41 -17.06 6.95 18.96
CA ILE A 41 -16.16 7.50 19.97
C ILE A 41 -16.87 7.77 21.32
N GLN A 42 -18.22 7.72 21.39
CA GLN A 42 -18.97 8.01 22.64
C GLN A 42 -19.81 6.86 23.22
N SER A 43 -19.83 5.67 22.60
CA SER A 43 -20.62 4.51 23.10
C SER A 43 -19.81 3.36 23.73
N SER A 44 -18.47 3.37 23.68
CA SER A 44 -17.65 2.29 24.30
C SER A 44 -17.16 2.62 25.72
N SER A 45 -17.81 3.57 26.41
CA SER A 45 -17.71 3.74 27.86
C SER A 45 -18.70 2.80 28.55
N LYS A 46 -18.38 1.50 28.58
CA LYS A 46 -18.89 0.53 29.56
C LYS A 46 -18.07 -0.77 29.46
N ASN A 47 -17.38 -1.05 30.57
CA ASN A 47 -16.72 -2.29 30.95
C ASN A 47 -15.44 -2.69 30.19
N TRP A 48 -14.40 -1.87 30.35
CA TRP A 48 -12.99 -2.28 30.26
C TRP A 48 -12.50 -3.03 31.52
N GLN A 49 -13.40 -3.66 32.26
CA GLN A 49 -13.05 -4.57 33.35
C GLN A 49 -13.49 -5.97 32.92
N SER A 50 -12.53 -6.91 32.95
CA SER A 50 -12.69 -8.35 32.70
C SER A 50 -12.74 -8.82 31.24
N LEU A 51 -11.62 -8.74 30.51
CA LEU A 51 -11.20 -9.79 29.57
C LEU A 51 -9.66 -9.93 29.56
N PHE A 52 -9.04 -9.97 30.74
CA PHE A 52 -7.70 -10.56 30.86
C PHE A 52 -7.85 -12.09 30.81
N ARG A 53 -8.14 -12.62 29.62
CA ARG A 53 -7.87 -14.03 29.38
C ARG A 53 -6.36 -14.13 29.27
N VAL A 54 -5.72 -14.66 30.32
CA VAL A 54 -4.30 -15.05 30.30
C VAL A 54 -4.13 -15.98 29.10
N ARG A 55 -3.67 -15.43 27.97
CA ARG A 55 -3.32 -16.20 26.80
C ARG A 55 -1.91 -16.67 27.08
N SER A 56 -1.76 -17.97 27.30
CA SER A 56 -0.46 -18.61 27.50
C SER A 56 0.47 -18.18 26.36
N VAL A 57 1.48 -17.38 26.67
CA VAL A 57 2.59 -17.12 25.77
C VAL A 57 3.24 -18.48 25.54
N LEU A 58 3.16 -18.99 24.32
CA LEU A 58 3.89 -20.22 23.97
C LEU A 58 5.38 -19.88 24.04
N PRO A 59 6.15 -20.49 24.97
CA PRO A 59 7.59 -20.35 24.98
C PRO A 59 8.13 -20.95 23.69
N PHE A 60 9.17 -20.34 23.14
CA PHE A 60 9.91 -20.88 22.00
C PHE A 60 10.75 -22.06 22.51
N GLN A 61 10.11 -23.21 22.77
CA GLN A 61 10.83 -24.36 23.29
C GLN A 61 11.41 -25.18 22.13
N ASP A 62 12.71 -25.41 22.23
CA ASP A 62 13.59 -25.99 21.23
C ASP A 62 13.00 -27.14 20.41
N SER A 63 12.82 -26.84 19.13
CA SER A 63 13.08 -27.78 18.06
C SER A 63 13.34 -26.95 16.83
N VAL A 64 14.61 -26.74 16.48
CA VAL A 64 15.02 -26.39 15.12
C VAL A 64 14.67 -27.58 14.23
N LYS A 65 13.37 -27.78 13.97
CA LYS A 65 12.95 -28.50 12.79
C LYS A 65 13.20 -27.50 11.69
N PHE A 66 14.28 -27.73 10.95
CA PHE A 66 14.48 -27.18 9.62
C PHE A 66 13.16 -27.37 8.88
N VAL A 67 12.33 -26.33 8.82
CA VAL A 67 11.20 -26.33 7.88
C VAL A 67 11.88 -26.10 6.55
N GLN A 68 12.22 -27.20 5.89
CA GLN A 68 12.64 -27.18 4.51
C GLN A 68 11.43 -26.69 3.71
N THR A 69 11.27 -25.38 3.61
CA THR A 69 10.46 -24.79 2.55
C THR A 69 11.18 -25.15 1.25
N SER A 70 10.73 -26.23 0.62
CA SER A 70 11.10 -26.57 -0.76
C SER A 70 10.43 -25.57 -1.70
N CYS A 71 10.80 -24.29 -1.58
CA CYS A 71 10.66 -23.40 -2.72
C CYS A 71 11.72 -23.87 -3.72
N ARG A 72 11.31 -24.64 -4.72
CA ARG A 72 12.16 -24.98 -5.87
C ARG A 72 12.49 -23.67 -6.57
N ILE A 73 13.64 -23.08 -6.22
CA ILE A 73 14.29 -22.08 -7.05
C ILE A 73 14.81 -22.85 -8.26
N SER A 74 13.98 -22.95 -9.29
CA SER A 74 14.38 -23.47 -10.59
C SER A 74 15.36 -22.49 -11.19
N VAL A 75 16.64 -22.85 -11.24
CA VAL A 75 17.66 -22.17 -12.04
C VAL A 75 17.52 -22.68 -13.48
N PRO A 76 17.13 -21.86 -14.48
CA PRO A 76 17.06 -22.34 -15.85
C PRO A 76 18.49 -22.36 -16.43
N GLY A 77 19.06 -23.55 -16.53
CA GLY A 77 20.21 -23.84 -17.37
C GLY A 77 19.76 -24.21 -18.79
N THR A 78 20.28 -23.47 -19.76
CA THR A 78 20.53 -23.82 -21.18
C THR A 78 19.73 -24.97 -21.79
N SER A 79 18.76 -24.63 -22.63
CA SER A 79 18.44 -25.40 -23.84
C SER A 79 18.07 -24.45 -24.97
N SER A 80 18.65 -24.73 -26.13
CA SER A 80 18.41 -24.11 -27.42
C SER A 80 17.05 -24.50 -27.97
N GLU A 81 16.20 -23.55 -28.33
CA GLU A 81 15.63 -23.37 -29.68
C GLU A 81 14.54 -22.28 -29.70
N SER A 82 14.31 -21.81 -30.91
CA SER A 82 13.57 -20.63 -31.38
C SER A 82 12.26 -20.29 -30.68
N GLU A 83 12.05 -19.01 -30.32
CA GLU A 83 10.73 -18.39 -30.36
C GLU A 83 10.80 -16.85 -30.39
N GLN A 84 9.71 -16.26 -30.86
CA GLN A 84 9.62 -14.98 -31.56
C GLN A 84 9.93 -13.74 -30.71
N LYS A 85 10.60 -12.77 -31.35
CA LYS A 85 11.07 -11.50 -30.76
C LYS A 85 9.91 -10.53 -30.53
N VAL A 86 9.33 -10.53 -29.33
CA VAL A 86 8.44 -9.45 -28.85
C VAL A 86 9.32 -8.28 -28.38
N PRO A 87 9.03 -7.00 -28.73
CA PRO A 87 9.92 -5.90 -28.37
C PRO A 87 9.87 -5.59 -26.86
N SER A 88 10.92 -5.98 -26.14
CA SER A 88 11.14 -5.75 -24.71
C SER A 88 11.72 -4.36 -24.46
N ASN A 89 10.89 -3.32 -24.47
CA ASN A 89 11.37 -1.96 -24.18
C ASN A 89 10.40 -1.16 -23.32
N PHE A 90 10.09 -1.59 -22.09
CA PHE A 90 9.57 -0.70 -21.03
C PHE A 90 9.65 -1.40 -19.67
N LEU A 91 10.84 -1.43 -19.08
CA LEU A 91 11.16 -1.52 -17.64
C LEU A 91 12.59 -2.08 -17.58
N ARG A 92 13.59 -1.20 -17.45
CA ARG A 92 14.89 -1.66 -16.96
C ARG A 92 14.61 -2.21 -15.56
N ASP A 93 14.86 -3.50 -15.33
CA ASP A 93 14.75 -4.13 -14.01
C ASP A 93 15.76 -3.49 -13.05
N LYS A 94 15.41 -2.32 -12.52
CA LYS A 94 16.13 -1.72 -11.41
C LYS A 94 15.96 -2.66 -10.23
N LYS A 95 17.05 -3.22 -9.73
CA LYS A 95 17.06 -4.01 -8.50
C LYS A 95 16.48 -3.15 -7.38
N LEU A 96 15.23 -3.46 -6.98
CA LEU A 96 14.47 -2.68 -6.00
C LEU A 96 14.97 -2.90 -4.57
N ILE A 97 15.56 -4.07 -4.34
CA ILE A 97 16.09 -4.51 -3.06
C ILE A 97 17.54 -4.02 -2.98
N PRO A 98 17.90 -3.21 -1.98
CA PRO A 98 19.30 -2.82 -1.78
C PRO A 98 20.16 -4.05 -1.50
N GLU A 99 21.43 -4.02 -1.92
CA GLU A 99 22.39 -5.06 -1.52
C GLU A 99 22.60 -5.02 -0.01
N SER A 100 22.67 -6.19 0.60
CA SER A 100 23.02 -6.38 2.00
C SER A 100 23.68 -7.73 2.16
N ASP A 101 24.65 -7.82 3.06
CA ASP A 101 25.15 -9.11 3.53
C ASP A 101 24.02 -9.88 4.24
N PRO A 102 24.02 -11.22 4.19
CA PRO A 102 23.07 -12.02 4.95
C PRO A 102 23.27 -11.79 6.46
N PRO A 103 22.19 -11.87 7.27
CA PRO A 103 22.32 -11.74 8.72
C PRO A 103 23.21 -12.85 9.28
N SER A 104 24.02 -12.53 10.27
CA SER A 104 24.83 -13.52 10.98
C SER A 104 23.94 -14.43 11.86
N ILE A 105 24.48 -15.57 12.28
CA ILE A 105 23.79 -16.46 13.22
C ILE A 105 23.56 -15.73 14.55
N GLU A 106 24.47 -14.86 14.95
CA GLU A 106 24.39 -14.05 16.17
C GLU A 106 23.25 -13.04 16.09
N ASP A 107 23.05 -12.37 14.95
CA ASP A 107 21.90 -11.47 14.74
C ASP A 107 20.57 -12.20 14.91
N ILE A 108 20.48 -13.41 14.37
CA ILE A 108 19.29 -14.26 14.48
C ILE A 108 19.06 -14.64 15.95
N LYS A 109 20.10 -15.07 16.68
CA LYS A 109 20.00 -15.39 18.11
C LYS A 109 19.53 -14.19 18.94
N PHE A 110 20.06 -13.00 18.68
CA PHE A 110 19.62 -11.78 19.38
C PHE A 110 18.15 -11.46 19.11
N LEU A 111 17.67 -11.68 17.87
CA LEU A 111 16.26 -11.50 17.55
C LEU A 111 15.36 -12.47 18.33
N TYR A 112 15.74 -13.75 18.43
CA TYR A 112 15.01 -14.73 19.24
C TYR A 112 14.96 -14.33 20.72
N GLN A 113 16.12 -13.98 21.30
CA GLN A 113 16.22 -13.54 22.69
C GLN A 113 15.38 -12.28 22.96
N PHE A 114 15.35 -11.34 22.02
CA PHE A 114 14.48 -10.16 22.11
C PHE A 114 13.01 -10.57 22.19
N PHE A 115 12.55 -11.47 21.33
CA PHE A 115 11.16 -11.93 21.35
C PHE A 115 10.81 -12.73 22.61
N ASP A 116 11.74 -13.50 23.16
CA ASP A 116 11.50 -14.33 24.37
C ASP A 116 11.51 -13.52 25.66
N SER A 117 12.34 -12.47 25.73
CA SER A 117 12.38 -11.55 26.87
C SER A 117 11.30 -10.46 26.82
N SER A 118 10.63 -10.28 25.68
CA SER A 118 9.62 -9.24 25.49
C SER A 118 8.21 -9.74 25.77
N SER A 119 7.48 -9.03 26.62
CA SER A 119 6.04 -9.28 26.89
C SER A 119 5.10 -8.39 26.08
N LYS A 120 5.61 -7.28 25.53
CA LYS A 120 4.83 -6.30 24.75
C LYS A 120 5.64 -5.81 23.55
N VAL A 121 5.46 -6.44 22.40
CA VAL A 121 6.17 -6.08 21.16
C VAL A 121 5.27 -5.23 20.28
N VAL A 122 5.81 -4.10 19.83
CA VAL A 122 5.22 -3.26 18.79
C VAL A 122 6.15 -3.26 17.59
N VAL A 123 5.59 -3.48 16.40
CA VAL A 123 6.35 -3.46 15.15
C VAL A 123 5.99 -2.23 14.34
N LEU A 124 7.00 -1.46 13.93
CA LEU A 124 6.85 -0.36 12.98
C LEU A 124 7.44 -0.79 11.63
N THR A 125 6.64 -0.76 10.56
CA THR A 125 7.15 -1.06 9.21
C THR A 125 7.17 0.18 8.31
N GLY A 126 8.08 0.16 7.34
CA GLY A 126 8.17 1.13 6.25
C GLY A 126 8.34 0.43 4.90
N ALA A 127 8.61 1.21 3.85
CA ALA A 127 8.53 0.73 2.47
C ALA A 127 9.50 -0.42 2.13
N GLY A 128 10.58 -0.58 2.90
CA GLY A 128 11.57 -1.65 2.73
C GLY A 128 10.96 -3.05 2.70
N ILE A 129 9.95 -3.33 3.55
CA ILE A 129 9.27 -4.63 3.63
C ILE A 129 8.52 -5.01 2.35
N SER A 130 8.20 -4.03 1.51
CA SER A 130 7.43 -4.20 0.27
C SER A 130 8.32 -4.22 -0.99
N THR A 131 9.66 -4.07 -0.84
CA THR A 131 10.60 -4.07 -1.99
C THR A 131 10.63 -5.41 -2.72
N GLU A 132 10.67 -6.50 -1.96
CA GLU A 132 10.55 -7.88 -2.48
C GLU A 132 9.17 -8.16 -3.10
N CYS A 133 8.16 -7.38 -2.73
CA CYS A 133 6.80 -7.48 -3.29
C CYS A 133 6.65 -6.71 -4.61
N GLY A 134 7.76 -6.19 -5.15
CA GLY A 134 7.80 -5.44 -6.38
C GLY A 134 7.48 -3.95 -6.21
N ILE A 135 7.30 -3.42 -4.99
CA ILE A 135 7.01 -2.00 -4.74
C ILE A 135 8.31 -1.29 -4.34
N PRO A 136 8.83 -0.30 -5.11
CA PRO A 136 10.06 0.39 -4.75
C PRO A 136 9.93 1.10 -3.40
N ASP A 137 11.01 1.10 -2.63
CA ASP A 137 11.13 2.01 -1.50
C ASP A 137 11.38 3.46 -1.98
N TYR A 138 11.58 4.36 -1.03
CA TYR A 138 11.83 5.76 -1.35
C TYR A 138 13.32 6.11 -1.45
N ARG A 139 14.16 5.54 -0.57
CA ARG A 139 15.47 6.12 -0.22
C ARG A 139 16.65 5.18 -0.48
N SER A 140 16.44 3.92 -0.83
CA SER A 140 17.53 3.03 -1.26
C SER A 140 18.20 3.58 -2.53
N PRO A 141 19.41 3.10 -2.89
CA PRO A 141 20.13 3.58 -4.09
C PRO A 141 19.29 3.58 -5.37
N ASN A 142 18.37 2.62 -5.52
CA ASN A 142 17.42 2.51 -6.64
C ASN A 142 15.98 2.92 -6.28
N GLY A 143 15.77 3.50 -5.09
CA GLY A 143 14.47 3.93 -4.58
C GLY A 143 13.84 5.06 -5.41
N ALA A 144 12.58 5.38 -5.14
CA ALA A 144 11.81 6.35 -5.93
C ALA A 144 12.50 7.73 -6.05
N TYR A 145 13.23 8.18 -5.02
CA TYR A 145 13.91 9.48 -5.02
C TYR A 145 15.29 9.49 -5.70
N SER A 146 15.82 8.32 -6.09
CA SER A 146 17.12 8.21 -6.79
C SER A 146 17.15 8.93 -8.13
N SER A 147 15.99 9.12 -8.76
CA SER A 147 15.82 9.81 -10.03
C SER A 147 15.72 11.34 -9.92
N GLY A 148 15.86 11.91 -8.71
CA GLY A 148 15.59 13.32 -8.45
C GLY A 148 14.08 13.64 -8.33
N TYR A 149 13.23 12.62 -8.29
CA TYR A 149 11.80 12.79 -8.05
C TYR A 149 11.56 13.41 -6.66
N LYS A 150 10.79 14.51 -6.63
CA LYS A 150 10.34 15.14 -5.38
C LYS A 150 8.88 14.76 -5.08
N PRO A 151 8.56 14.36 -3.85
CA PRO A 151 7.17 14.19 -3.42
C PRO A 151 6.36 15.45 -3.64
N ILE A 152 5.11 15.28 -4.08
CA ILE A 152 4.16 16.39 -4.06
C ILE A 152 3.82 16.73 -2.61
N THR A 153 3.79 18.01 -2.27
CA THR A 153 3.31 18.46 -0.95
C THR A 153 1.79 18.57 -0.96
N HIS A 154 1.15 18.46 0.21
CA HIS A 154 -0.29 18.68 0.33
C HIS A 154 -0.69 20.08 -0.19
N GLN A 155 0.07 21.12 0.14
CA GLN A 155 -0.19 22.49 -0.32
C GLN A 155 -0.10 22.61 -1.84
N GLU A 156 0.91 22.00 -2.48
CA GLU A 156 1.03 21.99 -3.94
C GLU A 156 -0.16 21.28 -4.59
N PHE A 157 -0.56 20.13 -4.04
CA PHE A 157 -1.72 19.38 -4.52
C PHE A 157 -3.00 20.23 -4.42
N VAL A 158 -3.31 20.80 -3.25
CA VAL A 158 -4.56 21.56 -3.07
C VAL A 158 -4.60 22.85 -3.90
N ARG A 159 -3.45 23.51 -4.11
CA ARG A 159 -3.39 24.83 -4.76
C ARG A 159 -3.24 24.79 -6.28
N SER A 160 -2.80 23.69 -6.89
CA SER A 160 -2.48 23.65 -8.32
C SER A 160 -3.19 22.54 -9.09
N SER A 161 -4.11 22.90 -10.00
CA SER A 161 -4.76 21.95 -10.91
C SER A 161 -3.75 21.23 -11.81
N LYS A 162 -2.68 21.92 -12.22
CA LYS A 162 -1.57 21.32 -12.99
C LYS A 162 -0.83 20.25 -12.18
N ALA A 163 -0.50 20.52 -10.91
CA ALA A 163 0.17 19.55 -10.04
C ALA A 163 -0.72 18.33 -9.80
N ARG A 164 -2.02 18.55 -9.59
CA ARG A 164 -3.04 17.50 -9.45
C ARG A 164 -3.17 16.60 -10.67
N ARG A 165 -3.25 17.16 -11.89
CA ARG A 165 -3.25 16.38 -13.14
C ARG A 165 -1.99 15.53 -13.26
N ARG A 166 -0.82 16.11 -12.94
CA ARG A 166 0.46 15.39 -12.98
C ARG A 166 0.51 14.26 -11.95
N TYR A 167 0.03 14.49 -10.73
CA TYR A 167 -0.05 13.47 -9.68
C TYR A 167 -0.90 12.29 -10.14
N TRP A 168 -2.12 12.55 -10.61
CA TRP A 168 -3.04 11.48 -11.02
C TRP A 168 -2.60 10.76 -12.29
N ALA A 169 -1.96 11.44 -13.24
CA ALA A 169 -1.39 10.78 -14.42
C ALA A 169 -0.36 9.71 -13.99
N ARG A 170 0.53 10.04 -13.04
CA ARG A 170 1.49 9.08 -12.49
C ARG A 170 0.82 8.01 -11.63
N SER A 171 -0.13 8.38 -10.78
CA SER A 171 -0.90 7.44 -9.95
C SER A 171 -1.66 6.43 -10.80
N TYR A 172 -2.26 6.88 -11.90
CA TYR A 172 -2.96 6.03 -12.87
C TYR A 172 -2.02 5.01 -13.51
N ALA A 173 -0.84 5.44 -13.98
CA ALA A 173 0.18 4.56 -14.54
C ALA A 173 0.74 3.58 -13.50
N GLY A 174 0.98 4.04 -12.27
CA GLY A 174 1.52 3.23 -11.17
C GLY A 174 0.51 2.25 -10.57
N TRP A 175 -0.80 2.43 -10.77
CA TRP A 175 -1.83 1.64 -10.11
C TRP A 175 -1.72 0.13 -10.40
N LYS A 176 -1.39 -0.24 -11.65
CA LYS A 176 -1.17 -1.64 -12.06
C LYS A 176 -0.18 -2.37 -11.14
N ARG A 177 0.86 -1.66 -10.66
CA ARG A 177 1.91 -2.22 -9.79
C ARG A 177 1.39 -2.55 -8.39
N PHE A 178 0.58 -1.67 -7.81
CA PHE A 178 0.04 -1.86 -6.46
C PHE A 178 -0.95 -3.02 -6.41
N ILE A 179 -1.83 -3.15 -7.41
CA ILE A 179 -2.81 -4.25 -7.45
C ILE A 179 -2.16 -5.61 -7.75
N ALA A 180 -1.04 -5.64 -8.47
CA ALA A 180 -0.33 -6.87 -8.79
C ALA A 180 0.52 -7.40 -7.62
N ALA A 181 1.07 -6.51 -6.78
CA ALA A 181 1.91 -6.88 -5.65
C ALA A 181 1.18 -7.88 -4.72
N GLN A 182 1.88 -8.86 -4.19
CA GLN A 182 1.37 -9.82 -3.19
C GLN A 182 2.19 -9.71 -1.90
N PRO A 183 1.64 -10.06 -0.73
CA PRO A 183 2.40 -10.06 0.50
C PRO A 183 3.59 -11.03 0.44
N GLY A 184 4.78 -10.54 0.79
CA GLY A 184 6.00 -11.34 0.88
C GLY A 184 6.16 -12.08 2.21
N ALA A 185 7.27 -12.81 2.35
CA ALA A 185 7.56 -13.65 3.52
C ALA A 185 7.54 -12.86 4.85
N SER A 186 8.09 -11.64 4.87
CA SER A 186 8.08 -10.79 6.05
C SER A 186 6.67 -10.41 6.51
N HIS A 187 5.75 -10.13 5.59
CA HIS A 187 4.35 -9.82 5.92
C HIS A 187 3.67 -11.04 6.56
N SER A 188 3.84 -12.22 5.95
CA SER A 188 3.29 -13.48 6.45
C SER A 188 3.85 -13.88 7.83
N ALA A 189 5.15 -13.64 8.05
CA ALA A 189 5.79 -13.88 9.34
C ALA A 189 5.23 -12.96 10.44
N LEU A 190 5.08 -11.66 10.16
CA LEU A 190 4.49 -10.72 11.11
C LEU A 190 3.02 -11.04 11.40
N ALA A 191 2.23 -11.41 10.39
CA ALA A 191 0.86 -11.87 10.59
C ALA A 191 0.77 -13.12 11.46
N SER A 192 1.70 -14.05 11.29
CA SER A 192 1.76 -15.27 12.11
C SER A 192 2.11 -14.96 13.57
N LEU A 193 3.09 -14.06 13.81
CA LEU A 193 3.50 -13.64 15.14
C LEU A 193 2.42 -12.81 15.86
N GLU A 194 1.71 -11.95 15.14
CA GLU A 194 0.54 -11.21 15.66
C GLU A 194 -0.58 -12.18 16.05
N LYS A 195 -0.92 -13.14 15.18
CA LYS A 195 -1.93 -14.17 15.47
C LYS A 195 -1.56 -15.04 16.68
N ALA A 196 -0.28 -15.34 16.85
CA ALA A 196 0.26 -16.07 18.00
C ALA A 196 0.32 -15.23 19.29
N GLY A 197 0.01 -13.94 19.23
CA GLY A 197 0.08 -13.03 20.38
C GLY A 197 1.51 -12.65 20.80
N ARG A 198 2.49 -12.86 19.92
CA ARG A 198 3.90 -12.45 20.14
C ARG A 198 4.16 -11.01 19.69
N ILE A 199 3.32 -10.47 18.81
CA ILE A 199 3.25 -9.04 18.48
C ILE A 199 1.92 -8.50 18.98
N ASN A 200 1.95 -7.38 19.70
CA ASN A 200 0.76 -6.75 20.27
C ASN A 200 0.15 -5.73 19.31
N TYR A 201 0.99 -5.00 18.57
CA TYR A 201 0.55 -4.00 17.62
C TYR A 201 1.50 -3.92 16.43
N ILE A 202 0.93 -3.82 15.23
CA ILE A 202 1.65 -3.46 14.02
C ILE A 202 1.26 -2.03 13.64
N ILE A 203 2.25 -1.18 13.41
CA ILE A 203 2.09 0.16 12.89
C ILE A 203 2.82 0.18 11.55
N THR A 204 2.19 0.73 10.51
CA THR A 204 2.79 0.81 9.19
C THR A 204 2.74 2.22 8.63
N GLN A 205 3.87 2.64 8.04
CA GLN A 205 3.94 3.84 7.21
C GLN A 205 3.52 3.57 5.76
N ASN A 206 3.34 2.30 5.40
CA ASN A 206 3.01 1.91 4.03
C ASN A 206 1.53 2.12 3.75
N VAL A 207 1.24 2.42 2.49
CA VAL A 207 -0.13 2.67 1.99
C VAL A 207 -0.65 1.52 1.12
N ASP A 208 0.13 0.45 0.98
CA ASP A 208 -0.01 -0.64 -0.01
C ASP A 208 -0.97 -1.77 0.37
N ARG A 209 -1.48 -1.78 1.61
CA ARG A 209 -2.38 -2.80 2.18
C ARG A 209 -1.81 -4.24 2.19
N LEU A 210 -0.51 -4.44 2.03
CA LEU A 210 0.07 -5.80 2.02
C LEU A 210 -0.03 -6.50 3.38
N HIS A 211 0.08 -5.77 4.49
CA HIS A 211 -0.19 -6.30 5.83
C HIS A 211 -1.61 -6.85 5.99
N HIS A 212 -2.62 -6.08 5.57
CA HIS A 212 -4.01 -6.54 5.61
C HIS A 212 -4.22 -7.81 4.80
N ARG A 213 -3.61 -7.87 3.60
CA ARG A 213 -3.69 -9.03 2.71
C ARG A 213 -2.93 -10.25 3.25
N ALA A 214 -1.93 -10.05 4.10
CA ALA A 214 -1.25 -11.12 4.83
C ALA A 214 -2.05 -11.64 6.04
N GLY A 215 -3.13 -10.96 6.42
CA GLY A 215 -3.98 -11.31 7.57
C GLY A 215 -3.68 -10.54 8.85
N SER A 216 -2.85 -9.49 8.79
CA SER A 216 -2.61 -8.58 9.91
C SER A 216 -3.64 -7.46 10.01
N SER A 217 -3.72 -6.82 11.18
CA SER A 217 -4.59 -5.65 11.43
C SER A 217 -3.79 -4.42 11.87
N PRO A 218 -2.93 -3.86 11.00
CA PRO A 218 -2.05 -2.75 11.37
C PRO A 218 -2.79 -1.42 11.56
N LEU A 219 -2.18 -0.52 12.33
CA LEU A 219 -2.46 0.91 12.29
C LEU A 219 -1.73 1.55 11.10
N GLU A 220 -2.47 2.14 10.16
CA GLU A 220 -1.93 2.81 8.98
C GLU A 220 -1.69 4.31 9.22
N LEU A 221 -0.43 4.71 9.43
CA LEU A 221 -0.10 6.10 9.75
C LEU A 221 -0.34 7.08 8.58
N HIS A 222 -0.19 6.61 7.35
CA HIS A 222 -0.29 7.43 6.15
C HIS A 222 -1.55 7.12 5.32
N GLY A 223 -2.52 6.41 5.92
CA GLY A 223 -3.72 5.95 5.23
C GLY A 223 -3.42 4.90 4.16
N THR A 224 -4.19 4.93 3.06
CA THR A 224 -4.12 3.90 2.03
C THR A 224 -4.31 4.47 0.62
N VAL A 225 -3.67 3.87 -0.39
CA VAL A 225 -3.90 4.23 -1.81
C VAL A 225 -5.17 3.63 -2.39
N TYR A 226 -5.85 2.73 -1.65
CA TYR A 226 -7.03 2.00 -2.14
C TYR A 226 -8.35 2.77 -1.96
N SER A 227 -8.31 3.94 -1.33
CA SER A 227 -9.43 4.85 -1.19
C SER A 227 -9.06 6.23 -1.71
N VAL A 228 -10.01 6.90 -2.35
CA VAL A 228 -9.87 8.28 -2.82
C VAL A 228 -10.91 9.12 -2.11
N VAL A 229 -10.50 10.29 -1.62
CA VAL A 229 -11.36 11.20 -0.85
C VAL A 229 -11.61 12.49 -1.64
N CYS A 230 -12.85 12.95 -1.64
CA CYS A 230 -13.21 14.28 -2.10
C CYS A 230 -12.80 15.32 -1.05
N LEU A 231 -11.99 16.30 -1.44
CA LEU A 231 -11.50 17.33 -0.52
C LEU A 231 -12.56 18.34 -0.08
N ASP A 232 -13.68 18.43 -0.80
CA ASP A 232 -14.74 19.40 -0.52
C ASP A 232 -15.82 18.82 0.41
N CYS A 233 -16.22 17.57 0.20
CA CYS A 233 -17.32 16.94 0.96
C CYS A 233 -16.93 15.68 1.73
N GLY A 234 -15.69 15.20 1.62
CA GLY A 234 -15.22 14.00 2.31
C GLY A 234 -15.72 12.67 1.74
N TYR A 235 -16.48 12.68 0.63
CA TYR A 235 -16.94 11.45 -0.02
C TYR A 235 -15.77 10.52 -0.37
N LEU A 236 -15.90 9.24 -0.05
CA LEU A 236 -14.90 8.21 -0.30
C LEU A 236 -15.33 7.33 -1.47
N ILE A 237 -14.43 7.13 -2.44
CA ILE A 237 -14.60 6.20 -3.55
C ILE A 237 -13.48 5.18 -3.55
N ASN A 238 -13.82 3.92 -3.85
CA ASN A 238 -12.83 2.87 -4.04
C ASN A 238 -11.88 3.22 -5.22
N ARG A 239 -10.58 3.02 -5.01
CA ARG A 239 -9.57 3.40 -6.01
C ARG A 239 -9.73 2.67 -7.36
N ASN A 240 -10.27 1.45 -7.40
CA ASN A 240 -10.54 0.72 -8.64
C ASN A 240 -11.66 1.38 -9.43
N LEU A 241 -12.78 1.74 -8.79
CA LEU A 241 -13.86 2.47 -9.45
C LEU A 241 -13.36 3.80 -10.01
N PHE A 242 -12.58 4.54 -9.22
CA PHE A 242 -11.96 5.78 -9.68
C PHE A 242 -10.95 5.55 -10.83
N GLN A 243 -10.24 4.42 -10.85
CA GLN A 243 -9.35 4.06 -11.96
C GLN A 243 -10.14 3.85 -13.26
N ASP A 244 -11.31 3.20 -13.20
CA ASP A 244 -12.17 2.96 -14.35
C ASP A 244 -12.77 4.26 -14.89
N GLU A 245 -13.18 5.17 -14.01
CA GLU A 245 -13.59 6.52 -14.39
C GLU A 245 -12.46 7.28 -15.09
N LEU A 246 -11.25 7.29 -14.51
CA LEU A 246 -10.09 7.92 -15.14
C LEU A 246 -9.80 7.32 -16.51
N LYS A 247 -9.94 6.01 -16.68
CA LYS A 247 -9.75 5.33 -17.97
C LYS A 247 -10.80 5.76 -19.00
N ALA A 248 -12.07 5.82 -18.62
CA ALA A 248 -13.17 6.23 -19.50
C ALA A 248 -13.00 7.68 -20.00
N LEU A 249 -12.53 8.58 -19.13
CA LEU A 249 -12.29 9.99 -19.46
C LEU A 249 -11.04 10.24 -20.30
N ASN A 250 -10.11 9.29 -20.31
CA ASN A 250 -8.82 9.40 -20.96
C ASN A 250 -8.60 8.30 -22.01
N PRO A 251 -9.47 8.16 -23.02
CA PRO A 251 -9.42 7.04 -23.96
C PRO A 251 -8.09 6.98 -24.74
N LYS A 252 -7.44 8.13 -24.97
CA LYS A 252 -6.14 8.23 -25.66
C LYS A 252 -4.96 7.72 -24.81
N VAL A 253 -5.08 7.73 -23.48
CA VAL A 253 -4.03 7.23 -22.57
C VAL A 253 -3.95 5.70 -22.58
N ARG A 254 -5.01 5.03 -23.07
CA ARG A 254 -5.04 3.57 -23.30
C ARG A 254 -3.94 3.08 -24.24
N LEU A 255 -3.39 3.96 -25.09
CA LEU A 255 -2.42 3.61 -26.12
C LEU A 255 -0.95 3.74 -25.67
N LEU A 256 -0.70 4.16 -24.42
CA LEU A 256 0.63 4.52 -23.91
C LEU A 256 1.08 3.66 -22.70
N LEU A 257 0.29 2.67 -22.28
CA LEU A 257 0.52 1.78 -21.12
C LEU A 257 0.08 0.35 -21.43
#